data_AF-A0A0F2LLZ8-F1
#
_entry.id   AF-A0A0F2LLZ8-F1
#
_cell.length_a   1.000
_cell.length_b   1.000
_cell.length_c   1.000
_cell.angle_alpha   90.00
_cell.angle_beta   90.00
_cell.angle_gamma   90.00
#
_symmetry.space_group_name_H-M   'P 1'
#
loop_
_entity.id
_entity.type
_entity.pdbx_description
1 polymer ?
#
loop_
_entity_poly.entity_id
_entity_poly.type
_entity_poly.pdbx_seq_one_letter_code
_entity_poly.pdbx_strand_id
1 'polypeptide(L)'
;MRKPLLFALVLVLLTFSFRASDNMLTTTLPLIAKYYFHFSSLTIGLVSSLATVFAFLSSGLLNARLRGEARRRAFLIASTTYAISFPLFYFSSPANV
;
A
#
# COMPACT_ATOMS: atom_id res chain seq x y z
N MET A 1 22.69 18.86 -17.92
CA MET A 1 21.27 18.50 -18.17
C MET A 1 20.87 17.03 -17.88
N ARG A 2 21.76 16.11 -17.48
CA ARG A 2 21.38 14.67 -17.31
C ARG A 2 20.68 14.32 -15.99
N LYS A 3 20.89 15.09 -14.92
CA LYS A 3 20.31 14.86 -13.58
C LYS A 3 18.76 14.84 -13.51
N PRO A 4 18.00 15.76 -14.15
CA PRO A 4 16.54 15.76 -14.06
C PRO A 4 15.89 14.51 -14.68
N LEU A 5 16.50 13.93 -15.71
CA LEU A 5 16.01 12.72 -16.38
C LEU A 5 16.09 11.49 -15.47
N LEU A 6 17.18 11.36 -14.70
CA LEU A 6 17.32 10.30 -13.70
C LEU A 6 16.27 10.44 -12.59
N PHE A 7 16.04 11.65 -12.08
CA PHE A 7 15.01 11.87 -11.06
C PHE A 7 13.60 11.58 -11.58
N ALA A 8 13.28 12.01 -12.81
CA ALA A 8 11.99 11.71 -13.43
C ALA A 8 11.79 10.19 -13.58
N LEU A 9 12.82 9.46 -14.04
CA LEU A 9 12.77 8.02 -14.17
C LEU A 9 12.51 7.33 -12.82
N VAL A 10 13.20 7.75 -11.75
CA VAL A 10 12.99 7.21 -10.40
C VAL A 10 11.53 7.45 -9.95
N LEU A 11 10.98 8.64 -10.18
CA LEU A 11 9.59 8.94 -9.83
C LEU A 11 8.58 8.10 -10.62
N VAL A 12 8.85 7.85 -11.90
CA VAL A 12 8.00 6.98 -12.74
C VAL A 12 8.04 5.55 -12.22
N LEU A 13 9.22 4.98 -12.00
CA LEU A 13 9.37 3.61 -11.48
C LEU A 13 8.71 3.43 -10.12
N LEU A 14 8.85 4.43 -9.26
CA LEU A 14 8.26 4.42 -7.95
C LEU A 14 6.72 4.51 -8.03
N THR A 15 6.19 5.39 -8.88
CA THR A 15 4.74 5.50 -9.09
C THR A 15 4.17 4.21 -9.66
N PHE A 16 4.85 3.62 -10.65
CA PHE A 16 4.49 2.33 -11.22
C PHE A 16 4.45 1.24 -10.15
N SER A 17 5.50 1.13 -9.34
CA SER A 17 5.60 0.12 -8.28
C SER A 17 4.47 0.22 -7.27
N PHE A 18 4.16 1.44 -6.81
CA PHE A 18 3.05 1.64 -5.88
C PHE A 18 1.69 1.34 -6.50
N ARG A 19 1.44 1.78 -7.73
CA ARG A 19 0.15 1.52 -8.42
C ARG A 19 -0.04 0.05 -8.74
N ALA A 20 0.99 -0.62 -9.24
CA ALA A 20 0.95 -2.03 -9.52
C ALA A 20 0.69 -2.85 -8.25
N SER A 21 1.38 -2.51 -7.16
CA SER A 21 1.22 -3.20 -5.89
C SER A 21 -0.16 -2.96 -5.25
N ASP A 22 -0.67 -1.74 -5.30
CA ASP A 22 -2.02 -1.39 -4.80
C ASP A 22 -3.13 -2.14 -5.56
N ASN A 23 -3.04 -2.18 -6.89
CA ASN A 23 -3.97 -2.92 -7.74
C ASN A 23 -3.89 -4.43 -7.47
N MET A 24 -2.68 -4.97 -7.27
CA MET A 24 -2.49 -6.37 -6.94
C MET A 24 -3.10 -6.69 -5.56
N LEU A 25 -2.72 -5.96 -4.50
CA LEU A 25 -3.23 -6.18 -3.15
C LEU A 25 -4.76 -6.15 -3.10
N THR A 26 -5.40 -5.18 -3.74
CA THR A 26 -6.86 -5.03 -3.71
C THR A 26 -7.59 -6.24 -4.34
N THR A 27 -6.98 -6.88 -5.33
CA THR A 27 -7.62 -8.00 -6.07
C THR A 27 -7.19 -9.36 -5.56
N THR A 28 -5.94 -9.53 -5.12
CA THR A 28 -5.38 -10.83 -4.72
C THR A 28 -5.52 -11.07 -3.23
N LEU A 29 -5.42 -10.05 -2.38
CA LEU A 29 -5.44 -10.24 -0.92
C LEU A 29 -6.77 -10.85 -0.42
N PRO A 30 -7.96 -10.47 -0.94
CA PRO A 30 -9.21 -11.16 -0.58
C PRO A 30 -9.23 -12.63 -0.99
N LEU A 31 -8.60 -12.99 -2.12
CA LEU A 31 -8.50 -14.37 -2.58
C LEU A 31 -7.56 -15.18 -1.68
N ILE A 32 -6.43 -14.60 -1.29
CA ILE A 32 -5.51 -15.22 -0.33
C ILE A 32 -6.21 -15.40 1.03
N ALA A 33 -6.90 -14.37 1.53
CA ALA A 33 -7.68 -14.46 2.77
C ALA A 33 -8.71 -15.59 2.73
N LYS A 34 -9.43 -15.74 1.61
CA LYS A 34 -10.44 -16.79 1.44
C LYS A 34 -9.84 -18.19 1.30
N TYR A 35 -8.89 -18.36 0.39
CA TYR A 35 -8.45 -19.69 -0.04
C TYR A 35 -7.24 -20.21 0.73
N TYR A 36 -6.38 -19.33 1.22
CA TYR A 36 -5.17 -19.70 1.96
C TYR A 36 -5.39 -19.58 3.48
N PHE A 37 -5.91 -18.44 3.96
CA PHE A 37 -6.16 -18.23 5.39
C PHE A 37 -7.55 -18.71 5.85
N HIS A 38 -8.41 -19.19 4.94
CA HIS A 38 -9.77 -19.69 5.24
C HIS A 38 -10.65 -18.71 6.04
N PHE A 39 -10.46 -17.40 5.85
CA PHE A 39 -11.26 -16.38 6.52
C PHE A 39 -12.73 -16.42 6.11
N SER A 40 -13.60 -16.05 7.04
CA SER A 40 -15.03 -15.88 6.77
C SER A 40 -15.28 -14.71 5.80
N SER A 41 -16.38 -14.77 5.04
CA SER A 41 -16.79 -13.69 4.13
C SER A 41 -16.95 -12.34 4.85
N LEU A 42 -17.39 -12.36 6.12
CA LEU A 42 -17.50 -11.15 6.94
C LEU A 42 -16.12 -10.54 7.22
N THR A 43 -15.15 -11.36 7.63
CA THR A 43 -13.78 -10.91 7.93
C THR A 43 -13.12 -10.33 6.67
N ILE A 44 -13.27 -11.00 5.53
CA ILE A 44 -12.75 -10.52 4.24
C ILE A 44 -13.37 -9.16 3.87
N GLY A 45 -14.69 -9.03 4.04
CA GLY A 45 -15.41 -7.77 3.79
C GLY A 45 -14.96 -6.63 4.70
N LEU A 46 -14.71 -6.92 5.99
CA LEU A 46 -14.20 -5.94 6.95
C LEU A 46 -12.78 -5.47 6.60
N VAL A 47 -11.87 -6.39 6.28
CA VAL A 47 -10.51 -6.04 5.88
C VAL A 47 -10.51 -5.18 4.60
N SER A 48 -11.30 -5.58 3.60
CA SER A 48 -11.38 -4.88 2.31
C SER A 48 -12.00 -3.48 2.44
N SER A 49 -13.04 -3.34 3.27
CA SER A 49 -13.68 -2.05 3.53
C SER A 49 -12.77 -1.13 4.34
N LEU A 50 -12.07 -1.64 5.37
CA LEU A 50 -11.08 -0.86 6.12
C LEU A 50 -9.97 -0.34 5.22
N ALA A 51 -9.42 -1.18 4.33
CA ALA A 51 -8.41 -0.74 3.36
C ALA A 51 -8.92 0.44 2.51
N THR A 52 -10.15 0.36 2.03
CA THR A 52 -10.80 1.41 1.23
C THR A 52 -11.04 2.69 2.04
N VAL A 53 -11.48 2.56 3.29
CA VAL A 53 -11.67 3.70 4.20
C VAL A 53 -10.35 4.41 4.48
N PHE A 54 -9.27 3.66 4.76
CA PHE A 54 -7.94 4.24 4.96
C PHE A 54 -7.41 4.92 3.69
N ALA A 55 -7.62 4.32 2.51
CA ALA A 55 -7.26 4.94 1.25
C ALA A 55 -8.01 6.27 1.04
N PHE A 56 -9.31 6.31 1.35
CA PHE A 56 -10.12 7.52 1.28
C PHE A 56 -9.64 8.58 2.28
N LEU A 57 -9.41 8.23 3.55
CA LEU A 57 -8.92 9.16 4.57
C LEU A 57 -7.53 9.70 4.22
N SER A 58 -6.64 8.83 3.75
CA SER A 58 -5.28 9.21 3.34
C SER A 58 -5.32 10.17 2.16
N SER A 59 -6.07 9.86 1.10
CA SER A 59 -6.16 10.69 -0.10
C SER A 59 -6.97 11.98 0.10
N GLY A 60 -8.15 11.88 0.70
CA GLY A 60 -9.11 12.97 0.85
C GLY A 60 -8.78 13.94 1.99
N LEU A 61 -8.23 13.46 3.12
CA LEU A 61 -7.93 14.31 4.27
C LEU A 61 -6.43 14.58 4.41
N LEU A 62 -5.61 13.55 4.49
CA LEU A 62 -4.18 13.71 4.81
C LEU A 62 -3.43 14.36 3.65
N ASN A 63 -3.47 13.75 2.47
CA ASN A 63 -2.70 14.17 1.31
C ASN A 63 -3.11 15.55 0.80
N ALA A 64 -4.39 15.89 0.91
CA ALA A 64 -4.91 17.22 0.57
C ALA A 64 -4.32 18.34 1.45
N ARG A 65 -3.96 18.04 2.71
CA ARG A 65 -3.42 19.00 3.68
C ARG A 65 -1.90 19.08 3.69
N LEU A 66 -1.20 18.07 3.16
CA LEU A 66 0.26 18.01 3.16
C LEU A 66 0.88 18.94 2.09
N ARG A 67 1.80 19.81 2.52
CA ARG A 67 2.55 20.76 1.67
C ARG A 67 4.04 20.75 1.99
N GLY A 68 4.87 21.15 1.02
CA GLY A 68 6.32 21.32 1.18
C GLY A 68 7.04 20.10 1.78
N GLU A 69 7.90 20.35 2.77
CA GLU A 69 8.69 19.31 3.46
C GLU A 69 7.83 18.24 4.17
N ALA A 70 6.64 18.59 4.67
CA ALA A 70 5.76 17.63 5.32
C ALA A 70 5.29 16.53 4.35
N ARG A 71 5.01 16.90 3.08
CA ARG A 71 4.66 15.94 2.03
C ARG A 71 5.80 14.97 1.75
N ARG A 72 7.03 15.48 1.70
CA ARG A 72 8.23 14.66 1.48
C ARG A 72 8.46 13.70 2.63
N ARG A 73 8.34 14.14 3.88
CA ARG A 73 8.47 13.27 5.06
C ARG A 73 7.38 12.19 5.11
N ALA A 74 6.12 12.57 4.90
CA ALA A 74 5.01 11.61 4.87
C ALA A 74 5.22 10.56 3.79
N PHE A 75 5.66 10.97 2.60
CA PHE A 75 6.00 10.06 1.51
C PHE A 75 7.11 9.07 1.89
N LEU A 76 8.21 9.54 2.51
CA LEU A 76 9.31 8.68 2.95
C LEU A 76 8.87 7.69 4.03
N ILE A 77 8.09 8.15 5.01
CA ILE A 77 7.54 7.30 6.08
C ILE A 77 6.65 6.22 5.46
N ALA A 78 5.67 6.59 4.62
CA ALA A 78 4.76 5.66 3.97
C ALA A 78 5.51 4.63 3.12
N SER A 79 6.52 5.07 2.34
CA SER A 79 7.33 4.19 1.50
C SER A 79 8.15 3.20 2.34
N THR A 80 8.70 3.65 3.48
CA THR A 80 9.46 2.80 4.40
C THR A 80 8.54 1.76 5.07
N THR A 81 7.37 2.18 5.54
CA THR A 81 6.35 1.27 6.07
C THR A 81 5.98 0.23 5.03
N TYR A 82 5.74 0.65 3.77
CA TYR A 82 5.44 -0.26 2.67
C TYR A 82 6.56 -1.30 2.46
N ALA A 83 7.82 -0.86 2.44
CA ALA A 83 8.97 -1.73 2.27
C ALA A 83 9.14 -2.77 3.39
N ILE A 84 8.71 -2.44 4.63
CA ILE A 84 8.78 -3.35 5.78
C ILE A 84 7.59 -4.32 5.80
N SER A 85 6.39 -3.87 5.42
CA SER A 85 5.17 -4.68 5.49
C SER A 85 5.21 -5.92 4.61
N PHE A 86 5.80 -5.84 3.40
CA PHE A 86 5.84 -6.98 2.47
C PHE A 86 6.69 -8.15 2.98
N PRO A 87 7.93 -7.94 3.47
CA PRO A 87 8.68 -8.99 4.14
C PRO A 87 7.96 -9.57 5.35
N LEU A 88 7.23 -8.76 6.12
CA LEU A 88 6.48 -9.26 7.27
C LEU A 88 5.34 -10.21 6.86
N PHE A 89 4.71 -9.97 5.71
CA PHE A 89 3.68 -10.87 5.17
C PHE A 89 4.20 -12.28 4.91
N TYR A 90 5.50 -12.46 4.64
CA TYR A 90 6.10 -13.79 4.49
C TYR A 90 5.91 -14.67 5.75
N PHE A 91 5.84 -14.06 6.93
CA PHE A 91 5.64 -14.79 8.19
C PHE A 91 4.16 -15.10 8.47
N SER A 92 3.23 -14.63 7.63
CA SER A 92 1.80 -14.92 7.75
C SER A 92 1.48 -16.30 7.18
N SER A 93 0.96 -17.19 8.04
CA SER A 93 0.56 -18.56 7.73
C SER A 93 -0.85 -18.85 8.27
N PRO A 94 -1.54 -19.90 7.80
CA PRO A 94 -2.85 -20.27 8.35
C PRO A 94 -2.83 -20.64 9.84
N ALA A 95 -1.66 -20.91 10.42
CA ALA A 95 -1.51 -21.29 11.83
C ALA A 95 -1.39 -20.09 12.79
N ASN A 96 -1.09 -18.90 12.28
CA ASN A 96 -0.84 -17.69 13.08
C ASN A 96 -1.68 -16.47 12.64
N VAL A 97 -2.68 -16.68 11.79
CA VAL A 97 -3.59 -15.68 11.24
C VAL A 97 -5.02 -16.19 11.32
#